data_AF-G4CGG6-F1
#
_entry.id   AF-G4CGG6-F1
#
_cell.length_a   1.000
_cell.length_b   1.000
_cell.length_c   1.000
_cell.angle_alpha   90.00
_cell.angle_beta   90.00
_cell.angle_gamma   90.00
#
_symmetry.space_group_name_H-M   'P 1'
#
loop_
_entity.id
_entity.type
_entity.pdbx_description
1 polymer ?
#
loop_
_entity_poly.entity_id
_entity_poly.type
_entity_poly.pdbx_seq_one_letter_code
_entity_poly.pdbx_strand_id
1 'polypeptide(L)'
;MRRRWGVAKVSGFGGAACFKRLRPSVIVAGLLFQMKAGRPMGKRQASRGRVFPPALFPDVLTADDALLRRIAAADYGMEAARHFAALKEVLTLQNGYLSLEADQAFYPAETVELAAYRASDSRAYFICHLMLVQSTLAGTAWFGLAGYRQHYLDSRAGLPMSVQRQLDAAYALAEARGEI
;
A
#
# COMPACT_ATOMS: atom_id res chain seq x y z
N MET A 1 -19.32 11.01 66.01
CA MET A 1 -19.57 12.47 66.04
C MET A 1 -20.24 12.86 64.72
N ARG A 2 -21.57 13.00 64.70
CA ARG A 2 -22.35 14.26 64.57
C ARG A 2 -21.95 15.12 63.35
N ARG A 3 -22.78 15.10 62.28
CA ARG A 3 -23.81 16.13 61.86
C ARG A 3 -23.18 17.23 60.99
N ARG A 4 -23.79 17.84 59.96
CA ARG A 4 -25.05 17.71 59.21
C ARG A 4 -25.05 18.86 58.13
N TRP A 5 -25.51 18.57 56.90
CA TRP A 5 -26.53 19.32 56.08
C TRP A 5 -26.09 20.61 55.32
N GLY A 6 -26.67 20.99 54.17
CA GLY A 6 -27.93 20.57 53.51
C GLY A 6 -27.83 20.44 51.96
N VAL A 7 -28.69 19.64 51.28
CA VAL A 7 -30.14 19.77 50.93
C VAL A 7 -30.36 20.73 49.74
N ALA A 8 -30.49 20.19 48.50
CA ALA A 8 -31.73 19.92 47.71
C ALA A 8 -32.30 21.18 47.01
N LYS A 9 -32.89 21.18 45.79
CA LYS A 9 -33.96 20.32 45.23
C LYS A 9 -34.15 20.67 43.73
N VAL A 10 -34.06 19.73 42.77
CA VAL A 10 -35.13 19.04 41.99
C VAL A 10 -36.19 19.93 41.31
N SER A 11 -36.38 19.76 39.98
CA SER A 11 -37.63 19.68 39.15
C SER A 11 -37.25 19.89 37.66
N GLY A 12 -37.74 19.23 36.61
CA GLY A 12 -38.75 18.20 36.33
C GLY A 12 -38.54 17.69 34.88
N PHE A 13 -38.73 16.40 34.58
CA PHE A 13 -39.91 15.75 34.00
C PHE A 13 -40.14 15.92 32.48
N GLY A 14 -40.39 14.77 31.82
CA GLY A 14 -40.85 14.59 30.43
C GLY A 14 -39.72 14.09 29.52
N GLY A 15 -39.76 12.93 28.87
CA GLY A 15 -40.87 12.15 28.34
C GLY A 15 -40.40 11.63 26.98
N ALA A 16 -40.60 10.35 26.71
CA ALA A 16 -39.93 9.54 25.68
C ALA A 16 -40.11 10.01 24.22
N ALA A 17 -39.08 9.78 23.39
CA ALA A 17 -39.25 9.43 21.98
C ALA A 17 -38.03 8.66 21.42
N CYS A 18 -38.35 7.49 20.87
CA CYS A 18 -37.50 6.59 20.10
C CYS A 18 -37.30 7.14 18.67
N PHE A 19 -36.06 7.18 18.15
CA PHE A 19 -35.70 6.66 16.82
C PHE A 19 -34.24 6.99 16.42
N LYS A 20 -33.51 5.94 16.04
CA LYS A 20 -32.62 5.80 14.88
C LYS A 20 -31.66 6.96 14.49
N ARG A 21 -30.36 6.66 14.49
CA ARG A 21 -29.41 6.63 13.32
C ARG A 21 -28.00 6.92 13.80
N LEU A 22 -27.13 5.91 13.70
CA LEU A 22 -26.10 5.73 12.67
C LEU A 22 -24.87 6.63 12.90
N ARG A 23 -23.75 5.94 13.14
CA ARG A 23 -22.38 6.46 13.26
C ARG A 23 -22.02 7.27 12.01
N PRO A 24 -21.26 8.37 12.13
CA PRO A 24 -20.61 8.95 10.98
C PRO A 24 -19.40 8.06 10.62
N SER A 25 -19.58 7.23 9.59
CA SER A 25 -18.48 6.68 8.82
C SER A 25 -17.76 7.84 8.14
N VAL A 26 -16.46 7.95 8.40
CA VAL A 26 -15.55 8.78 7.62
C VAL A 26 -15.46 8.14 6.24
N ILE A 27 -16.21 8.68 5.28
CA ILE A 27 -16.07 8.38 3.86
C ILE A 27 -14.83 9.14 3.40
N VAL A 28 -13.76 8.41 3.11
CA VAL A 28 -12.62 8.93 2.36
C VAL A 28 -13.14 9.28 0.97
N ALA A 29 -13.24 10.58 0.70
CA ALA A 29 -13.66 11.12 -0.58
C ALA A 29 -12.67 10.70 -1.67
N GLY A 30 -13.20 10.05 -2.70
CA GLY A 30 -12.46 9.57 -3.85
C GLY A 30 -11.76 10.69 -4.58
N LEU A 31 -10.49 10.44 -4.91
CA LEU A 31 -9.73 11.27 -5.82
C LEU A 31 -10.29 11.12 -7.23
N LEU A 32 -10.77 12.24 -7.76
CA LEU A 32 -11.34 12.40 -9.08
C LEU A 32 -10.24 12.20 -10.15
N PHE A 33 -10.15 11.04 -10.79
CA PHE A 33 -9.27 10.83 -11.93
C PHE A 33 -9.95 11.34 -13.21
N GLN A 34 -9.41 12.41 -13.80
CA GLN A 34 -9.88 12.94 -15.07
C GLN A 34 -9.68 11.94 -16.21
N MET A 35 -10.77 11.54 -16.85
CA MET A 35 -10.74 10.89 -18.17
C MET A 35 -10.43 11.93 -19.25
N LYS A 36 -9.25 11.85 -19.86
CA LYS A 36 -9.00 12.43 -21.20
C LYS A 36 -9.29 11.38 -22.26
N ALA A 37 -10.10 11.78 -23.24
CA ALA A 37 -10.58 10.96 -24.34
C ALA A 37 -9.49 10.48 -25.31
N GLY A 38 -9.64 9.23 -25.78
CA GLY A 38 -9.38 8.80 -27.16
C GLY A 38 -7.94 8.51 -27.59
N ARG A 39 -7.56 7.22 -27.63
CA ARG A 39 -6.65 6.67 -28.67
C ARG A 39 -7.09 5.26 -29.08
N PRO A 40 -7.00 4.91 -30.38
CA PRO A 40 -7.40 3.59 -30.86
C PRO A 40 -6.48 2.49 -30.33
N MET A 41 -7.04 1.33 -30.00
CA MET A 41 -6.31 0.14 -29.57
C MET A 41 -5.39 -0.36 -30.70
N GLY A 42 -4.14 0.10 -30.66
CA GLY A 42 -3.03 -0.52 -31.37
C GLY A 42 -2.74 -1.89 -30.77
N LYS A 43 -2.43 -2.84 -31.66
CA LYS A 43 -2.05 -4.23 -31.37
C LYS A 43 -1.12 -4.32 -30.16
N ARG A 44 -1.38 -5.27 -29.24
CA ARG A 44 -0.49 -5.64 -28.12
C ARG A 44 0.94 -5.76 -28.64
N GLN A 45 1.71 -4.70 -28.43
CA GLN A 45 3.13 -4.69 -28.68
C GLN A 45 3.71 -5.50 -27.54
N ALA A 46 3.98 -6.78 -27.79
CA ALA A 46 4.80 -7.58 -26.91
C ALA A 46 6.03 -6.72 -26.56
N SER A 47 6.27 -6.54 -25.26
CA SER A 47 7.31 -5.72 -24.65
C SER A 47 8.70 -6.15 -25.12
N ARG A 48 9.04 -5.83 -26.37
CA ARG A 48 10.39 -5.94 -26.90
C ARG A 48 11.16 -4.72 -26.42
N GLY A 49 11.96 -4.90 -25.37
CA GLY A 49 13.27 -4.24 -25.31
C GLY A 49 13.66 -3.45 -24.05
N ARG A 50 12.97 -3.54 -22.91
CA ARG A 50 13.55 -3.02 -21.66
C ARG A 50 14.29 -4.16 -20.95
N VAL A 51 15.61 -4.05 -20.89
CA VAL A 51 16.44 -4.89 -20.02
C VAL A 51 16.34 -4.28 -18.62
N PHE A 52 15.76 -5.01 -17.68
CA PHE A 52 15.71 -4.59 -16.29
C PHE A 52 17.09 -4.78 -15.65
N PRO A 53 17.59 -3.80 -14.87
CA PRO A 53 18.83 -3.97 -14.13
C PRO A 53 18.69 -5.11 -13.10
N PRO A 54 19.80 -5.64 -12.57
CA PRO A 54 19.73 -6.53 -11.40
C PRO A 54 18.94 -5.88 -10.26
N ALA A 55 18.23 -6.69 -9.48
CA ALA A 55 17.42 -6.22 -8.36
C ALA A 55 18.28 -5.39 -7.39
N LEU A 56 17.90 -4.12 -7.17
CA LEU A 56 18.55 -3.24 -6.20
C LEU A 56 18.44 -3.81 -4.78
N PHE A 57 17.31 -4.45 -4.47
CA PHE A 57 17.08 -5.15 -3.21
C PHE A 57 16.87 -6.65 -3.49
N PRO A 58 17.91 -7.48 -3.35
CA PRO A 58 17.84 -8.92 -3.68
C PRO A 58 16.74 -9.69 -2.94
N ASP A 59 16.36 -9.22 -1.74
CA ASP A 59 15.29 -9.82 -0.95
C ASP A 59 13.94 -9.89 -1.70
N VAL A 60 13.67 -8.98 -2.66
CA VAL A 60 12.47 -9.02 -3.50
C VAL A 60 12.33 -10.36 -4.24
N LEU A 61 13.45 -10.95 -4.66
CA LEU A 61 13.47 -12.18 -5.44
C LEU A 61 13.26 -13.44 -4.59
N THR A 62 13.24 -13.31 -3.27
CA THR A 62 12.98 -14.41 -2.34
C THR A 62 11.49 -14.63 -2.08
N ALA A 63 10.63 -13.82 -2.68
CA ALA A 63 9.18 -13.94 -2.58
C ALA A 63 8.69 -15.21 -3.28
N ASP A 64 8.07 -16.10 -2.50
CA ASP A 64 7.50 -17.35 -3.01
C ASP A 64 6.06 -17.19 -3.52
N ASP A 65 5.57 -18.20 -4.22
CA ASP A 65 4.20 -18.24 -4.76
C ASP A 65 3.12 -18.07 -3.66
N ALA A 66 3.40 -18.43 -2.40
CA ALA A 66 2.47 -18.26 -1.29
C ALA A 66 2.38 -16.77 -0.87
N LEU A 67 3.51 -16.09 -0.79
CA LEU A 67 3.61 -14.66 -0.52
C LEU A 67 2.96 -13.85 -1.66
N LEU A 68 3.26 -14.19 -2.91
CA LEU A 68 2.67 -13.51 -4.06
C LEU A 68 1.14 -13.60 -4.07
N ARG A 69 0.57 -14.74 -3.67
CA ARG A 69 -0.89 -14.87 -3.52
C ARG A 69 -1.46 -13.97 -2.43
N ARG A 70 -0.75 -13.77 -1.32
CA ARG A 70 -1.18 -12.85 -0.25
C ARG A 70 -1.14 -11.40 -0.71
N ILE A 71 -0.09 -11.00 -1.44
CA ILE A 71 0.01 -9.67 -2.05
C ILE A 71 -1.13 -9.49 -3.06
N ALA A 72 -1.32 -10.44 -3.98
CA ALA A 72 -2.36 -10.40 -5.00
C ALA A 72 -3.80 -10.32 -4.42
N ALA A 73 -4.01 -10.77 -3.19
CA ALA A 73 -5.30 -10.71 -2.51
C ALA A 73 -5.50 -9.42 -1.70
N ALA A 74 -4.57 -8.46 -1.75
CA ALA A 74 -4.62 -7.24 -0.94
C ALA A 74 -5.88 -6.40 -1.21
N ASP A 75 -6.39 -6.40 -2.45
CA ASP A 75 -7.65 -5.76 -2.84
C ASP A 75 -8.87 -6.68 -2.61
N TYR A 76 -9.01 -7.20 -1.39
CA TYR A 76 -10.12 -8.09 -0.99
C TYR A 76 -10.31 -9.32 -1.91
N GLY A 77 -9.26 -9.73 -2.63
CA GLY A 77 -9.29 -10.85 -3.58
C GLY A 77 -9.82 -10.51 -4.98
N MET A 78 -10.17 -9.25 -5.26
CA MET A 78 -10.59 -8.80 -6.58
C MET A 78 -9.48 -9.06 -7.61
N GLU A 79 -9.83 -9.75 -8.70
CA GLU A 79 -8.90 -10.14 -9.78
C GLU A 79 -7.56 -10.74 -9.30
N ALA A 80 -7.52 -11.38 -8.12
CA ALA A 80 -6.29 -11.85 -7.48
C ALA A 80 -5.48 -12.81 -8.36
N ALA A 81 -6.13 -13.61 -9.21
CA ALA A 81 -5.44 -14.49 -10.16
C ALA A 81 -4.62 -13.68 -11.19
N ARG A 82 -5.13 -12.53 -11.63
CA ARG A 82 -4.48 -11.64 -12.60
C ARG A 82 -3.33 -10.87 -11.94
N HIS A 83 -3.52 -10.37 -10.73
CA HIS A 83 -2.44 -9.78 -9.93
C HIS A 83 -1.32 -10.79 -9.67
N PHE A 84 -1.67 -12.03 -9.30
CA PHE A 84 -0.69 -13.09 -9.06
C PHE A 84 0.13 -13.41 -10.31
N ALA A 85 -0.51 -13.56 -11.47
CA ALA A 85 0.20 -13.79 -12.74
C ALA A 85 1.15 -12.63 -13.07
N ALA A 86 0.69 -11.38 -12.92
CA ALA A 86 1.52 -10.20 -13.15
C ALA A 86 2.69 -10.11 -12.16
N LEU A 87 2.49 -10.43 -10.88
CA LEU A 87 3.57 -10.48 -9.88
C LEU A 87 4.64 -11.51 -10.23
N LYS A 88 4.25 -12.69 -10.74
CA LYS A 88 5.20 -13.70 -11.21
C LYS A 88 6.04 -13.17 -12.38
N GLU A 89 5.41 -12.49 -13.34
CA GLU A 89 6.15 -11.86 -14.43
C GLU A 89 7.11 -10.79 -13.94
N VAL A 90 6.70 -9.96 -12.97
CA VAL A 90 7.57 -8.93 -12.36
C VAL A 90 8.80 -9.56 -11.70
N LEU A 91 8.65 -10.62 -10.92
CA LEU A 91 9.80 -11.25 -10.26
C LEU A 91 10.72 -11.98 -11.25
N THR A 92 10.15 -12.68 -12.24
CA THR A 92 10.92 -13.56 -13.13
C THR A 92 11.54 -12.85 -14.32
N LEU A 93 10.86 -11.84 -14.87
CA LEU A 93 11.29 -11.16 -16.09
C LEU A 93 11.81 -9.74 -15.82
N GLN A 94 11.45 -9.16 -14.67
CA GLN A 94 11.69 -7.75 -14.38
C GLN A 94 12.46 -7.54 -13.09
N ASN A 95 13.06 -8.58 -12.49
CA ASN A 95 13.86 -8.48 -11.26
C ASN A 95 13.14 -7.75 -10.10
N GLY A 96 11.81 -7.81 -10.04
CA GLY A 96 11.02 -7.13 -9.03
C GLY A 96 10.67 -5.67 -9.32
N TYR A 97 11.08 -5.11 -10.46
CA TYR A 97 10.74 -3.76 -10.88
C TYR A 97 9.33 -3.72 -11.48
N LEU A 98 8.48 -2.82 -10.98
CA LEU A 98 7.23 -2.45 -11.61
C LEU A 98 7.52 -1.51 -12.78
N SER A 99 6.77 -1.63 -13.87
CA SER A 99 6.98 -0.82 -15.07
C SER A 99 5.69 -0.26 -15.67
N LEU A 100 5.63 1.08 -15.80
CA LEU A 100 4.53 1.74 -16.52
C LEU A 100 4.54 1.41 -18.02
N GLU A 101 5.72 1.19 -18.61
CA GLU A 101 5.85 0.78 -20.01
C GLU A 101 5.35 -0.65 -20.26
N ALA A 102 5.33 -1.49 -19.23
CA ALA A 102 4.78 -2.85 -19.29
C ALA A 102 3.28 -2.90 -18.94
N ASP A 103 2.58 -1.76 -18.92
CA ASP A 103 1.15 -1.65 -18.58
C ASP A 103 0.82 -2.12 -17.14
N GLN A 104 1.77 -1.92 -16.22
CA GLN A 104 1.63 -2.41 -14.83
C GLN A 104 1.15 -1.35 -13.85
N ALA A 105 0.59 -0.25 -14.36
CA ALA A 105 0.00 0.81 -13.53
C ALA A 105 -1.16 0.31 -12.66
N PHE A 106 -1.78 -0.82 -13.03
CA PHE A 106 -2.88 -1.43 -12.30
C PHE A 106 -2.52 -2.86 -11.84
N TYR A 107 -2.17 -3.74 -12.79
CA TYR A 107 -1.69 -5.10 -12.49
C TYR A 107 -0.15 -5.18 -12.53
N PRO A 108 0.58 -5.38 -11.42
CA PRO A 108 0.10 -5.63 -10.06
C PRO A 108 0.21 -4.43 -9.11
N ALA A 109 0.54 -3.22 -9.60
CA ALA A 109 0.85 -2.06 -8.76
C ALA A 109 -0.22 -1.78 -7.69
N GLU A 110 -1.51 -1.86 -8.00
CA GLU A 110 -2.58 -1.61 -7.03
C GLU A 110 -2.47 -2.51 -5.79
N THR A 111 -2.35 -3.82 -5.99
CA THR A 111 -2.19 -4.76 -4.88
C THR A 111 -0.86 -4.61 -4.13
N VAL A 112 0.20 -4.16 -4.81
CA VAL A 112 1.50 -3.86 -4.18
C VAL A 112 1.36 -2.64 -3.27
N GLU A 113 0.75 -1.56 -3.76
CA GLU A 113 0.50 -0.34 -3.00
C GLU A 113 -0.39 -0.63 -1.79
N LEU A 114 -1.48 -1.40 -1.96
CA LEU A 114 -2.37 -1.80 -0.87
C LEU A 114 -1.67 -2.67 0.17
N ALA A 115 -0.84 -3.62 -0.24
CA ALA A 115 -0.06 -4.44 0.68
C ALA A 115 1.01 -3.63 1.43
N ALA A 116 1.57 -2.59 0.82
CA ALA A 116 2.48 -1.63 1.46
C ALA A 116 1.79 -0.75 2.53
N TYR A 117 0.47 -0.79 2.66
CA TYR A 117 -0.26 -0.19 3.79
C TYR A 117 -0.66 -1.20 4.88
N ARG A 118 -0.30 -2.49 4.77
CA ARG A 118 -0.78 -3.56 5.67
C ARG A 118 0.36 -4.19 6.46
N ALA A 119 0.88 -3.48 7.46
CA ALA A 119 2.00 -3.94 8.30
C ALA A 119 1.74 -5.24 9.09
N SER A 120 0.47 -5.67 9.22
CA SER A 120 0.11 -6.94 9.87
C SER A 120 0.61 -8.18 9.13
N ASP A 121 0.78 -8.13 7.79
CA ASP A 121 1.58 -9.12 7.04
C ASP A 121 2.96 -8.52 6.78
N SER A 122 3.83 -8.59 7.79
CA SER A 122 5.17 -7.98 7.76
C SER A 122 6.00 -8.39 6.54
N ARG A 123 5.81 -9.60 5.99
CA ARG A 123 6.59 -10.08 4.85
C ARG A 123 6.05 -9.51 3.53
N ALA A 124 4.73 -9.49 3.33
CA ALA A 124 4.13 -8.86 2.16
C ALA A 124 4.40 -7.36 2.13
N TYR A 125 4.19 -6.73 3.29
CA TYR A 125 4.51 -5.33 3.54
C TYR A 125 5.95 -5.00 3.13
N PHE A 126 6.91 -5.74 3.67
CA PHE A 126 8.34 -5.54 3.39
C PHE A 126 8.68 -5.64 1.89
N ILE A 127 8.26 -6.72 1.22
CA ILE A 127 8.56 -6.92 -0.20
C ILE A 127 7.92 -5.83 -1.07
N CYS A 128 6.69 -5.43 -0.76
CA CYS A 128 6.02 -4.37 -1.51
C CYS A 128 6.73 -3.02 -1.38
N HIS A 129 7.19 -2.66 -0.18
CA HIS A 129 8.01 -1.46 0.01
C HIS A 129 9.29 -1.50 -0.84
N LEU A 130 10.00 -2.62 -0.86
CA LEU A 130 11.21 -2.75 -1.68
C LEU A 130 10.91 -2.60 -3.17
N MET A 131 9.83 -3.21 -3.67
CA MET A 131 9.39 -3.09 -5.06
C MET A 131 9.07 -1.64 -5.43
N LEU A 132 8.34 -0.91 -4.58
CA LEU A 132 8.01 0.50 -4.80
C LEU A 132 9.28 1.35 -4.85
N VAL A 133 10.15 1.24 -3.84
CA VAL A 133 11.38 2.03 -3.74
C VAL A 133 12.31 1.76 -4.92
N GLN A 134 12.58 0.48 -5.26
CA GLN A 134 13.49 0.19 -6.36
C GLN A 134 12.93 0.66 -7.71
N SER A 135 11.61 0.56 -7.92
CA SER A 135 10.98 0.97 -9.17
C SER A 135 11.05 2.48 -9.39
N THR A 136 10.82 3.26 -8.32
CA THR A 136 11.02 4.72 -8.34
C THR A 136 12.48 5.06 -8.61
N LEU A 137 13.43 4.49 -7.86
CA LEU A 137 14.86 4.80 -8.03
C LEU A 137 15.44 4.39 -9.40
N ALA A 138 14.83 3.42 -10.07
CA ALA A 138 15.22 2.99 -11.41
C ALA A 138 14.45 3.72 -12.53
N GLY A 139 13.48 4.58 -12.19
CA GLY A 139 12.63 5.26 -13.17
C GLY A 139 11.81 4.29 -14.03
N THR A 140 11.47 3.11 -13.52
CA THR A 140 10.62 2.13 -14.23
C THR A 140 9.14 2.39 -13.96
N ALA A 141 8.82 2.84 -12.76
CA ALA A 141 7.50 3.32 -12.35
C ALA A 141 7.66 4.37 -11.25
N TRP A 142 6.77 5.36 -11.23
CA TRP A 142 6.83 6.47 -10.26
C TRP A 142 5.80 6.27 -9.15
N PHE A 143 6.27 6.27 -7.90
CA PHE A 143 5.42 6.24 -6.71
C PHE A 143 5.81 7.37 -5.77
N GLY A 144 4.82 8.03 -5.16
CA GLY A 144 5.05 9.07 -4.14
C GLY A 144 5.60 8.46 -2.84
N LEU A 145 6.91 8.26 -2.77
CA LEU A 145 7.55 7.50 -1.68
C LEU A 145 7.42 8.16 -0.30
N ALA A 146 7.23 9.47 -0.22
CA ALA A 146 7.04 10.18 1.05
C ALA A 146 5.86 9.64 1.87
N GLY A 147 4.73 9.34 1.22
CA GLY A 147 3.54 8.78 1.89
C GLY A 147 3.81 7.37 2.43
N TYR A 148 4.45 6.52 1.61
CA TYR A 148 4.86 5.18 2.02
C TYR A 148 5.89 5.21 3.17
N ARG A 149 6.85 6.14 3.13
CA ARG A 149 7.84 6.33 4.20
C ARG A 149 7.16 6.73 5.50
N GLN A 150 6.21 7.67 5.46
CA GLN A 150 5.49 8.08 6.67
C GLN A 150 4.73 6.91 7.29
N HIS A 151 3.97 6.17 6.47
CA HIS A 151 3.25 4.99 6.93
C HIS A 151 4.18 3.92 7.53
N TYR A 152 5.37 3.75 6.93
CA TYR A 152 6.43 2.91 7.48
C TYR A 152 6.89 3.39 8.85
N LEU A 153 7.21 4.66 9.03
CA LEU A 153 7.64 5.21 10.31
C LEU A 153 6.59 5.01 11.40
N ASP A 154 5.30 5.20 11.07
CA ASP A 154 4.18 5.02 12.01
C ASP A 154 4.04 3.55 12.46
N SER A 155 4.35 2.60 11.58
CA SER A 155 4.24 1.16 11.84
C SER A 155 5.55 0.51 12.32
N ARG A 156 6.67 1.23 12.21
CA ARG A 156 8.04 0.69 12.31
C ARG A 156 8.29 -0.10 13.58
N ALA A 157 7.81 0.40 14.73
CA ALA A 157 8.03 -0.22 16.04
C ALA A 157 7.41 -1.62 16.16
N GLY A 158 6.37 -1.93 15.36
CA GLY A 158 5.71 -3.25 15.34
C GLY A 158 6.36 -4.27 14.40
N LEU A 159 7.35 -3.87 13.60
CA LEU A 159 7.99 -4.74 12.61
C LEU A 159 9.19 -5.50 13.19
N PRO A 160 9.54 -6.67 12.65
CA PRO A 160 10.79 -7.34 13.00
C PRO A 160 12.02 -6.45 12.76
N MET A 161 13.01 -6.50 13.64
CA MET A 161 14.22 -5.68 13.56
C MET A 161 14.99 -5.81 12.23
N SER A 162 14.97 -7.00 11.63
CA SER A 162 15.58 -7.24 10.32
C SER A 162 14.90 -6.42 9.22
N VAL A 163 13.56 -6.41 9.21
CA VAL A 163 12.74 -5.63 8.28
C VAL A 163 12.95 -4.14 8.49
N GLN A 164 12.94 -3.67 9.75
CA GLN A 164 13.20 -2.26 10.06
C GLN A 164 14.52 -1.79 9.45
N ARG A 165 15.62 -2.52 9.74
CA ARG A 165 16.96 -2.15 9.24
C ARG A 165 17.02 -2.09 7.71
N GLN A 166 16.35 -3.01 7.03
CA GLN A 166 16.36 -3.06 5.57
C GLN A 166 15.51 -1.94 4.95
N LEU A 167 14.35 -1.64 5.52
CA LEU A 167 13.51 -0.53 5.06
C LEU A 167 14.12 0.83 5.40
N ASP A 168 14.77 0.98 6.56
CA ASP A 168 15.54 2.19 6.88
C ASP A 168 16.63 2.44 5.83
N ALA A 169 17.37 1.40 5.44
CA ALA A 169 18.41 1.51 4.41
C ALA A 169 17.82 1.83 3.03
N ALA A 170 16.70 1.21 2.65
CA ALA A 170 16.03 1.48 1.38
C ALA A 170 15.51 2.92 1.30
N TYR A 171 14.91 3.42 2.38
CA TYR A 171 14.40 4.79 2.45
C TYR A 171 15.51 5.84 2.56
N ALA A 172 16.59 5.55 3.29
CA ALA A 172 17.77 6.42 3.32
C ALA A 172 18.41 6.53 1.92
N LEU A 173 18.44 5.45 1.14
CA LEU A 173 18.89 5.49 -0.24
C LEU A 173 17.98 6.35 -1.13
N ALA A 174 16.66 6.26 -0.94
CA ALA A 174 15.70 7.08 -1.69
C ALA A 174 15.86 8.57 -1.37
N GLU A 175 16.01 8.92 -0.10
CA GLU A 175 16.30 10.28 0.38
C GLU A 175 17.62 10.81 -0.20
N ALA A 176 18.69 10.01 -0.18
CA ALA A 176 19.97 10.38 -0.77
C ALA A 176 19.92 10.61 -2.29
N ARG A 177 18.92 10.08 -2.99
CA ARG A 177 18.67 10.31 -4.42
C ARG A 177 17.64 11.40 -4.72
N GLY A 178 17.09 12.04 -3.68
CA GLY A 178 16.10 13.12 -3.83
C GLY A 178 14.71 12.64 -4.24
N GLU A 179 14.38 11.38 -4.00
CA GLU A 179 13.04 10.82 -4.25
C GLU A 179 12.07 11.06 -3.07
N ILE A 180 12.58 11.55 -1.94
CA ILE A 180 11.86 11.86 -0.70
C ILE A 180 12.48 13.08 -0.04
#